data_AF-A0A543AMJ5-F1
#
_entry.id   AF-A0A543AMJ5-F1
#
_cell.length_a   1.000
_cell.length_b   1.000
_cell.length_c   1.000
_cell.angle_alpha   90.00
_cell.angle_beta   90.00
_cell.angle_gamma   90.00
#
_symmetry.space_group_name_H-M   'P 1'
#
loop_
_entity.id
_entity.type
_entity.pdbx_description
1 polymer ?
#
loop_
_entity_poly.entity_id
_entity_poly.type
_entity_poly.pdbx_seq_one_letter_code
_entity_poly.pdbx_strand_id
1 'polypeptide(L)'
;MALSKKAALWTAGMLIAPLTIAGVAFGTTLNDKDDRATVLRVIDGDTLDVELDGEPTRIRLLNIDTPETKHPHEAVQCLGPEATEFLQELLPAGTRIDLEYDVERKDRYDRTLAGVFYNDTLVNAQIAARGLGVAVTYEPNHKFYDEVKAAERQARNKASGLFDPTTQCTPPQMIENLQDQVEQLSDAQPQDVEEAEAELEALALVARQADHLATLLMELENHHLNNGQFAFLSHLYGSRLEAFHTQLDMAVATLDERETQLEQIREDIQAEEQRRRAEEKRKQQEQERKEKEERERQEAEAAERQRQQNAQQEHRRQAEADTARQQSRTPQNSDSSSGSAPAPSRNSNPSRNDAPSGYGTDADYPGYTGPRCYAPGGRSWKPC
;
A
#
# COMPACT_ATOMS: atom_id res chain seq x y z
N MET A 1 -106.49 76.02 -42.45
CA MET A 1 -106.07 74.62 -42.65
C MET A 1 -105.84 74.04 -41.26
N ALA A 2 -106.81 73.33 -40.69
CA ALA A 2 -106.99 71.87 -40.84
C ALA A 2 -105.91 71.09 -40.07
N LEU A 3 -106.18 70.73 -38.80
CA LEU A 3 -106.71 69.42 -38.37
C LEU A 3 -105.66 68.29 -38.45
N SER A 4 -105.04 67.86 -37.34
CA SER A 4 -105.40 66.65 -36.55
C SER A 4 -104.26 66.34 -35.53
N LYS A 5 -104.35 65.45 -34.51
CA LYS A 5 -105.39 64.50 -34.04
C LYS A 5 -105.23 64.21 -32.51
N LYS A 6 -106.35 63.90 -31.86
CA LYS A 6 -106.63 63.05 -30.66
C LYS A 6 -105.42 62.29 -30.02
N ALA A 7 -105.11 62.32 -28.72
CA ALA A 7 -105.88 62.15 -27.46
C ALA A 7 -106.09 60.68 -26.99
N ALA A 8 -105.52 60.31 -25.82
CA ALA A 8 -106.06 59.36 -24.81
C ALA A 8 -105.15 59.31 -23.55
N LEU A 9 -105.73 59.38 -22.34
CA LEU A 9 -105.10 58.92 -21.08
C LEU A 9 -105.24 57.40 -20.97
N TRP A 10 -104.43 56.73 -20.13
CA TRP A 10 -104.91 55.76 -19.11
C TRP A 10 -103.83 55.55 -18.03
N THR A 11 -104.25 55.37 -16.79
CA THR A 11 -103.40 55.18 -15.61
C THR A 11 -103.11 53.70 -15.33
N ALA A 12 -101.88 53.36 -14.95
CA ALA A 12 -101.58 52.12 -14.23
C ALA A 12 -100.35 52.31 -13.33
N GLY A 13 -100.50 52.12 -12.02
CA GLY A 13 -99.37 52.04 -11.10
C GLY A 13 -98.80 50.61 -11.09
N MET A 14 -97.48 50.48 -10.92
CA MET A 14 -96.83 49.18 -10.79
C MET A 14 -95.82 49.22 -9.64
N LEU A 15 -96.04 48.34 -8.65
CA LEU A 15 -95.13 48.12 -7.53
C LEU A 15 -93.79 47.58 -8.03
N ILE A 16 -92.68 48.22 -7.64
CA ILE A 16 -91.34 47.66 -7.80
C ILE A 16 -90.91 47.11 -6.44
N ALA A 17 -90.75 45.80 -6.36
CA ALA A 17 -90.24 45.10 -5.18
C ALA A 17 -88.72 45.34 -5.02
N PRO A 18 -88.19 45.36 -3.78
CA PRO A 18 -86.76 45.46 -3.57
C PRO A 18 -86.06 44.18 -4.00
N LEU A 19 -85.22 44.26 -5.03
CA LEU A 19 -84.39 43.16 -5.49
C LEU A 19 -83.22 42.98 -4.50
N THR A 20 -83.32 41.98 -3.62
CA THR A 20 -82.23 41.59 -2.73
C THR A 20 -81.08 40.99 -3.55
N ILE A 21 -80.03 41.78 -3.77
CA ILE A 21 -78.77 41.28 -4.33
C ILE A 21 -78.12 40.38 -3.27
N ALA A 22 -78.23 39.07 -3.47
CA ALA A 22 -77.46 38.10 -2.69
C ALA A 22 -75.98 38.25 -3.07
N GLY A 23 -75.20 38.88 -2.18
CA GLY A 23 -73.76 38.97 -2.33
C GLY A 23 -73.11 37.60 -2.22
N VAL A 24 -72.90 36.93 -3.35
CA VAL A 24 -72.04 35.73 -3.41
C VAL A 24 -70.61 36.21 -3.22
N ALA A 25 -70.13 36.13 -1.98
CA ALA A 25 -68.71 36.29 -1.68
C ALA A 25 -67.95 35.12 -2.30
N PHE A 26 -67.47 35.30 -3.53
CA PHE A 26 -66.43 34.46 -4.09
C PHE A 26 -65.16 34.67 -3.27
N GLY A 27 -65.00 33.86 -2.22
CA GLY A 27 -63.74 33.72 -1.52
C GLY A 27 -62.72 33.15 -2.49
N THR A 28 -61.94 34.02 -3.13
CA THR A 28 -60.71 33.62 -3.79
C THR A 28 -59.75 33.15 -2.71
N THR A 29 -59.77 31.86 -2.42
CA THR A 29 -58.61 31.18 -1.84
C THR A 29 -57.49 31.31 -2.87
N LEU A 30 -56.71 32.38 -2.75
CA LEU A 30 -55.38 32.41 -3.31
C LEU A 30 -54.66 31.25 -2.65
N ASN A 31 -54.48 30.18 -3.41
CA ASN A 31 -53.66 29.06 -3.03
C ASN A 31 -52.20 29.51 -3.19
N ASP A 32 -51.78 30.47 -2.36
CA ASP A 32 -50.37 30.72 -2.10
C ASP A 32 -49.80 29.36 -1.72
N LYS A 33 -49.03 28.80 -2.64
CA LYS A 33 -48.11 27.73 -2.28
C LYS A 33 -47.17 28.38 -1.29
N ASP A 34 -47.16 27.85 -0.08
CA ASP A 34 -46.33 28.40 0.96
C ASP A 34 -44.90 27.99 0.60
N ASP A 35 -44.16 28.91 0.00
CA ASP A 35 -42.77 28.67 -0.40
C ASP A 35 -41.86 28.48 0.85
N ARG A 36 -42.43 28.52 2.07
CA ARG A 36 -41.83 28.04 3.32
C ARG A 36 -41.81 26.52 3.43
N ALA A 37 -40.65 25.99 3.78
CA ALA A 37 -40.46 24.57 4.07
C ALA A 37 -39.83 24.34 5.45
N THR A 38 -39.97 23.13 5.99
CA THR A 38 -39.28 22.71 7.22
C THR A 38 -38.23 21.65 6.88
N VAL A 39 -36.98 21.87 7.27
CA VAL A 39 -35.88 20.96 6.96
C VAL A 39 -36.07 19.63 7.69
N LEU A 40 -36.09 18.52 6.94
CA LEU A 40 -36.16 17.16 7.50
C LEU A 40 -34.76 16.62 7.77
N ARG A 41 -33.84 16.78 6.81
CA ARG A 41 -32.42 16.40 6.91
C ARG A 41 -31.62 16.96 5.75
N VAL A 42 -30.33 17.15 5.95
CA VAL A 42 -29.36 17.44 4.88
C VAL A 42 -28.89 16.12 4.23
N ILE A 43 -28.68 16.13 2.92
CA ILE A 43 -28.18 14.99 2.15
C ILE A 43 -26.67 15.15 1.92
N ASP A 44 -26.23 16.29 1.43
CA ASP A 44 -24.85 16.63 1.08
C ASP A 44 -24.69 18.17 1.15
N GLY A 45 -23.61 18.74 0.61
CA GLY A 45 -23.31 20.18 0.72
C GLY A 45 -24.29 21.11 -0.01
N ASP A 46 -25.09 20.60 -0.96
CA ASP A 46 -26.03 21.40 -1.76
C ASP A 46 -27.42 20.76 -1.93
N THR A 47 -27.70 19.66 -1.24
CA THR A 47 -28.95 18.94 -1.32
C THR A 47 -29.53 18.64 0.07
N LEU A 48 -30.83 18.89 0.26
CA LEU A 48 -31.56 18.56 1.49
C LEU A 48 -32.96 17.98 1.22
N ASP A 49 -33.51 17.23 2.17
CA ASP A 49 -34.94 16.90 2.23
C ASP A 49 -35.67 17.90 3.13
N VAL A 50 -36.83 18.38 2.67
CA VAL A 50 -37.72 19.29 3.40
C VAL A 50 -39.15 18.75 3.42
N GLU A 51 -39.95 19.15 4.40
CA GLU A 51 -41.41 19.08 4.34
C GLU A 51 -41.92 20.38 3.68
N LEU A 52 -42.56 20.23 2.51
CA LEU A 52 -43.14 21.32 1.72
C LEU A 52 -44.56 20.90 1.32
N ASP A 53 -45.55 21.78 1.52
CA ASP A 53 -46.99 21.46 1.35
C ASP A 53 -47.45 20.17 2.11
N GLY A 54 -46.71 19.75 3.15
CA GLY A 54 -46.96 18.53 3.93
C GLY A 54 -46.32 17.24 3.37
N GLU A 55 -45.54 17.33 2.29
CA GLU A 55 -44.89 16.18 1.63
C GLU A 55 -43.35 16.29 1.65
N PRO A 56 -42.62 15.17 1.79
CA PRO A 56 -41.16 15.16 1.76
C PRO A 56 -40.63 15.45 0.34
N THR A 57 -39.93 16.57 0.20
CA THR A 57 -39.42 17.09 -1.08
C THR A 57 -37.90 17.22 -1.03
N ARG A 58 -37.22 16.68 -2.06
CA ARG A 58 -35.78 16.82 -2.28
C ARG A 58 -35.48 18.18 -2.92
N ILE A 59 -34.75 19.05 -2.24
CA ILE A 59 -34.26 20.34 -2.75
C ILE A 59 -32.79 20.19 -3.18
N ARG A 60 -32.44 20.66 -4.37
CA ARG A 60 -31.07 20.96 -4.81
C ARG A 60 -30.91 22.48 -4.89
N LEU A 61 -29.92 23.00 -4.18
CA LEU A 61 -29.60 24.42 -4.15
C LEU A 61 -29.17 24.90 -5.54
N LEU A 62 -29.75 26.02 -5.98
CA LEU A 62 -29.43 26.68 -7.24
C LEU A 62 -28.10 27.46 -7.21
N ASN A 63 -27.46 27.51 -8.37
CA ASN A 63 -26.25 28.30 -8.66
C ASN A 63 -25.01 28.06 -7.77
N ILE A 64 -25.02 27.03 -6.94
CA ILE A 64 -23.88 26.55 -6.14
C ILE A 64 -23.57 25.10 -6.54
N ASP A 65 -22.30 24.72 -6.53
CA ASP A 65 -21.86 23.34 -6.65
C ASP A 65 -20.87 23.04 -5.53
N THR A 66 -21.08 21.94 -4.80
CA THR A 66 -20.27 21.56 -3.63
C THR A 66 -19.57 20.22 -3.85
N PRO A 67 -18.46 19.94 -3.14
CA PRO A 67 -17.75 18.70 -3.34
C PRO A 67 -18.58 17.47 -2.90
N GLU A 68 -18.69 16.49 -3.80
CA GLU A 68 -19.54 15.31 -3.60
C GLU A 68 -19.01 14.37 -2.50
N THR A 69 -19.93 13.72 -1.78
CA THR A 69 -19.65 12.82 -0.66
C THR A 69 -20.25 11.43 -0.79
N LYS A 70 -21.24 11.24 -1.67
CA LYS A 70 -22.17 10.09 -1.65
C LYS A 70 -22.37 9.41 -3.00
N HIS A 71 -21.60 9.79 -4.02
CA HIS A 71 -21.66 9.11 -5.30
C HIS A 71 -21.04 7.70 -5.21
N PRO A 72 -21.77 6.62 -5.59
CA PRO A 72 -21.43 5.24 -5.24
C PRO A 72 -20.21 4.66 -5.97
N HIS A 73 -19.65 5.40 -6.93
CA HIS A 73 -18.52 4.99 -7.77
C HIS A 73 -17.38 6.02 -7.79
N GLU A 74 -17.46 7.08 -6.98
CA GLU A 74 -16.45 8.13 -6.91
C GLU A 74 -15.91 8.23 -5.47
N ALA A 75 -14.68 8.74 -5.34
CA ALA A 75 -14.10 9.03 -4.05
C ALA A 75 -14.74 10.29 -3.44
N VAL A 76 -14.82 10.35 -2.11
CA VAL A 76 -15.23 11.56 -1.38
C VAL A 76 -14.30 12.71 -1.77
N GLN A 77 -14.88 13.80 -2.25
CA GLN A 77 -14.12 14.96 -2.71
C GLN A 77 -13.62 15.81 -1.53
N CYS A 78 -12.52 16.53 -1.75
CA CYS A 78 -11.95 17.43 -0.75
C CYS A 78 -13.00 18.41 -0.20
N LEU A 79 -13.07 18.54 1.13
CA LEU A 79 -14.05 19.37 1.87
C LEU A 79 -15.54 19.09 1.61
N GLY A 80 -15.89 17.95 1.02
CA GLY A 80 -17.29 17.53 0.84
C GLY A 80 -18.02 17.20 2.16
N PRO A 81 -17.42 16.42 3.08
CA PRO A 81 -17.98 16.19 4.41
C PRO A 81 -18.20 17.50 5.17
N GLU A 82 -17.25 18.42 5.09
CA GLU A 82 -17.27 19.74 5.72
C GLU A 82 -18.34 20.66 5.11
N ALA A 83 -18.58 20.59 3.79
CA ALA A 83 -19.71 21.26 3.13
C ALA A 83 -21.05 20.72 3.65
N THR A 84 -21.14 19.40 3.81
CA THR A 84 -22.33 18.71 4.33
C THR A 84 -22.59 19.05 5.81
N GLU A 85 -21.54 19.05 6.63
CA GLU A 85 -21.58 19.40 8.06
C GLU A 85 -21.95 20.88 8.24
N PHE A 86 -21.35 21.79 7.48
CA PHE A 86 -21.70 23.21 7.51
C PHE A 86 -23.18 23.46 7.20
N LEU A 87 -23.75 22.75 6.20
CA LEU A 87 -25.18 22.86 5.91
C LEU A 87 -26.05 22.23 7.02
N GLN A 88 -25.59 21.18 7.69
CA GLN A 88 -26.27 20.58 8.85
C GLN A 88 -26.27 21.49 10.09
N GLU A 89 -25.16 22.17 10.37
CA GLU A 89 -25.05 23.15 11.45
C GLU A 89 -25.91 24.39 11.20
N LEU A 90 -25.95 24.86 9.96
CA LEU A 90 -26.73 26.03 9.55
C LEU A 90 -28.24 25.74 9.49
N LEU A 91 -28.61 24.55 9.01
CA LEU A 91 -29.99 24.10 8.82
C LEU A 91 -30.28 22.76 9.53
N PRO A 92 -30.26 22.69 10.88
CA PRO A 92 -30.61 21.49 11.60
C PRO A 92 -32.08 21.08 11.35
N ALA A 93 -32.38 19.79 11.51
CA ALA A 93 -33.74 19.28 11.32
C ALA A 93 -34.77 20.03 12.19
N GLY A 94 -35.91 20.41 11.58
CA GLY A 94 -36.91 21.29 12.18
C GLY A 94 -36.72 22.78 11.89
N THR A 95 -35.61 23.19 11.24
CA THR A 95 -35.40 24.58 10.81
C THR A 95 -36.42 24.98 9.74
N ARG A 96 -37.00 26.18 9.88
CA ARG A 96 -37.86 26.79 8.87
C ARG A 96 -37.02 27.59 7.90
N ILE A 97 -37.27 27.42 6.61
CA ILE A 97 -36.58 28.09 5.51
C ILE A 97 -37.60 28.58 4.48
N ASP A 98 -37.23 29.60 3.71
CA ASP A 98 -37.97 30.07 2.55
C ASP A 98 -37.27 29.57 1.28
N LEU A 99 -38.04 29.08 0.30
CA LEU A 99 -37.54 28.57 -0.98
C LEU A 99 -37.88 29.56 -2.09
N GLU A 100 -36.87 30.08 -2.78
CA GLU A 100 -37.11 30.96 -3.93
C GLU A 100 -36.71 30.28 -5.24
N TYR A 101 -37.66 30.21 -6.17
CA TYR A 101 -37.48 29.53 -7.45
C TYR A 101 -36.92 30.44 -8.55
N ASP A 102 -36.37 29.79 -9.57
CA ASP A 102 -35.99 30.37 -10.86
C ASP A 102 -36.86 29.77 -12.00
N VAL A 103 -36.49 29.99 -13.26
CA VAL A 103 -37.23 29.58 -14.47
C VAL A 103 -37.60 28.10 -14.47
N GLU A 104 -36.64 27.20 -14.24
CA GLU A 104 -36.88 25.75 -14.13
C GLU A 104 -36.87 25.30 -12.67
N ARG A 105 -38.01 24.74 -12.22
CA ARG A 105 -38.20 24.29 -10.83
C ARG A 105 -37.75 22.85 -10.55
N LYS A 106 -37.40 22.08 -11.58
CA LYS A 106 -37.05 20.65 -11.48
C LYS A 106 -35.84 20.34 -12.34
N ASP A 107 -34.93 19.51 -11.83
CA ASP A 107 -33.84 18.96 -12.64
C ASP A 107 -34.23 17.62 -13.31
N ARG A 108 -33.30 17.07 -14.11
CA ARG A 108 -33.42 15.77 -14.78
C ARG A 108 -33.59 14.56 -13.84
N TYR A 109 -33.45 14.74 -12.53
CA TYR A 109 -33.60 13.73 -11.49
C TYR A 109 -34.85 13.98 -10.62
N ASP A 110 -35.74 14.89 -11.05
CA ASP A 110 -36.94 15.35 -10.34
C ASP A 110 -36.65 15.97 -8.96
N ARG A 111 -35.42 16.45 -8.72
CA ARG A 111 -35.11 17.28 -7.55
C ARG A 111 -35.67 18.68 -7.77
N THR A 112 -36.23 19.27 -6.73
CA THR A 112 -36.72 20.66 -6.75
C THR A 112 -35.55 21.64 -6.69
N LEU A 113 -35.50 22.58 -7.63
CA LEU A 113 -34.43 23.58 -7.75
C LEU A 113 -34.84 24.89 -7.07
N ALA A 114 -34.09 25.33 -6.06
CA ALA A 114 -34.37 26.57 -5.33
C ALA A 114 -33.11 27.29 -4.80
N GLY A 115 -33.19 28.61 -4.68
CA GLY A 115 -32.42 29.36 -3.68
C GLY A 115 -33.02 29.11 -2.31
N VAL A 116 -32.19 28.78 -1.31
CA VAL A 116 -32.65 28.50 0.06
C VAL A 116 -32.31 29.68 0.94
N PHE A 117 -33.30 30.26 1.60
CA PHE A 117 -33.15 31.38 2.51
C PHE A 117 -33.40 30.97 3.96
N TYR A 118 -32.54 31.47 4.85
CA TYR A 118 -32.69 31.32 6.30
C TYR A 118 -32.42 32.68 6.96
N ASN A 119 -33.40 33.21 7.69
CA ASN A 119 -33.37 34.56 8.26
C ASN A 119 -32.95 35.62 7.20
N ASP A 120 -33.70 35.70 6.10
CA ASP A 120 -33.48 36.60 4.96
C ASP A 120 -32.09 36.47 4.28
N THR A 121 -31.32 35.42 4.57
CA THR A 121 -29.96 35.23 4.05
C THR A 121 -29.89 34.00 3.14
N LEU A 122 -29.38 34.17 1.91
CA LEU A 122 -29.21 33.09 0.93
C LEU A 122 -28.15 32.09 1.40
N VAL A 123 -28.58 30.88 1.76
CA VAL A 123 -27.74 29.77 2.23
C VAL A 123 -26.73 29.35 1.15
N ASN A 124 -27.15 29.36 -0.12
CA ASN A 124 -26.31 29.05 -1.28
C ASN A 124 -25.04 29.94 -1.31
N ALA A 125 -25.20 31.23 -1.00
CA ALA A 125 -24.09 32.18 -0.90
C ALA A 125 -23.29 32.00 0.41
N GLN A 126 -23.92 31.60 1.52
CA GLN A 126 -23.18 31.30 2.76
C GLN A 126 -22.20 30.12 2.58
N ILE A 127 -22.58 29.07 1.85
CA ILE A 127 -21.71 27.93 1.51
C ILE A 127 -20.50 28.40 0.68
N ALA A 128 -20.74 29.16 -0.40
CA ALA A 128 -19.67 29.76 -1.20
C ALA A 128 -18.76 30.70 -0.38
N ALA A 129 -19.32 31.47 0.56
CA ALA A 129 -18.58 32.41 1.40
C ALA A 129 -17.64 31.75 2.42
N ARG A 130 -17.85 30.46 2.72
CA ARG A 130 -16.92 29.61 3.49
C ARG A 130 -15.87 28.91 2.62
N GLY A 131 -16.01 28.97 1.30
CA GLY A 131 -15.17 28.22 0.38
C GLY A 131 -15.52 26.73 0.33
N LEU A 132 -16.78 26.39 0.56
CA LEU A 132 -17.30 25.01 0.53
C LEU A 132 -18.11 24.71 -0.75
N GLY A 133 -18.11 25.64 -1.70
CA GLY A 133 -18.73 25.49 -3.02
C GLY A 133 -18.35 26.60 -4.00
N VAL A 134 -18.61 26.40 -5.29
CA VAL A 134 -18.35 27.36 -6.38
C VAL A 134 -19.62 27.78 -7.08
N ALA A 135 -19.65 28.99 -7.65
CA ALA A 135 -20.82 29.45 -8.39
C ALA A 135 -20.88 28.83 -9.79
N VAL A 136 -22.02 28.20 -10.11
CA VAL A 136 -22.29 27.54 -11.40
C VAL A 136 -23.61 28.03 -12.00
N THR A 137 -23.79 27.84 -13.31
CA THR A 137 -25.07 28.08 -14.00
C THR A 137 -25.53 26.82 -14.71
N TYR A 138 -26.82 26.52 -14.59
CA TYR A 138 -27.50 25.51 -15.39
C TYR A 138 -28.63 26.22 -16.11
N GLU A 139 -28.35 26.68 -17.34
CA GLU A 139 -29.31 27.44 -18.15
C GLU A 139 -30.67 26.72 -18.24
N PRO A 140 -31.80 27.42 -18.03
CA PRO A 140 -31.95 28.88 -17.93
C PRO A 140 -31.73 29.48 -16.52
N ASN A 141 -31.37 28.70 -15.51
CA ASN A 141 -31.34 29.16 -14.11
C ASN A 141 -30.03 29.87 -13.72
N HIS A 142 -30.14 31.17 -13.44
CA HIS A 142 -29.03 32.09 -13.13
C HIS A 142 -29.35 33.13 -12.05
N LYS A 143 -30.57 33.15 -11.50
CA LYS A 143 -31.10 34.19 -10.60
C LYS A 143 -30.23 34.48 -9.38
N PHE A 144 -29.59 33.46 -8.81
CA PHE A 144 -28.77 33.60 -7.60
C PHE A 144 -27.26 33.66 -7.91
N TYR A 145 -26.87 33.54 -9.19
CA TYR A 145 -25.47 33.36 -9.59
C TYR A 145 -24.56 34.51 -9.15
N ASP A 146 -24.98 35.77 -9.34
CA ASP A 146 -24.13 36.93 -9.02
C ASP A 146 -23.83 37.06 -7.52
N GLU A 147 -24.78 36.71 -6.66
CA GLU A 147 -24.61 36.70 -5.21
C GLU A 147 -23.70 35.55 -4.76
N VAL A 148 -23.94 34.34 -5.26
CA VAL A 148 -23.07 33.17 -4.99
C VAL A 148 -21.66 33.43 -5.52
N LYS A 149 -21.51 34.07 -6.68
CA LYS A 149 -20.20 34.43 -7.24
C LYS A 149 -19.51 35.54 -6.44
N ALA A 150 -20.25 36.47 -5.85
CA ALA A 150 -19.69 37.45 -4.93
C ALA A 150 -19.17 36.80 -3.64
N ALA A 151 -19.91 35.84 -3.10
CA ALA A 151 -19.50 35.02 -1.96
C ALA A 151 -18.27 34.15 -2.27
N GLU A 152 -18.22 33.51 -3.44
CA GLU A 152 -17.05 32.75 -3.92
C GLU A 152 -15.80 33.65 -3.99
N ARG A 153 -15.94 34.87 -4.55
CA ARG A 153 -14.84 35.86 -4.58
C ARG A 153 -14.40 36.25 -3.16
N GLN A 154 -15.31 36.34 -2.20
CA GLN A 154 -14.94 36.59 -0.80
C GLN A 154 -14.08 35.45 -0.23
N ALA A 155 -14.46 34.20 -0.47
CA ALA A 155 -13.71 33.03 0.01
C ALA A 155 -12.32 32.93 -0.67
N ARG A 156 -12.23 33.21 -1.98
CA ARG A 156 -10.95 33.38 -2.70
C ARG A 156 -10.06 34.45 -2.05
N ASN A 157 -10.60 35.63 -1.76
CA ASN A 157 -9.85 36.74 -1.16
C ASN A 157 -9.43 36.47 0.30
N LYS A 158 -10.14 35.60 1.01
CA LYS A 158 -9.83 35.18 2.38
C LYS A 158 -8.94 33.93 2.45
N ALA A 159 -8.66 33.29 1.30
CA ALA A 159 -8.02 31.98 1.22
C ALA A 159 -8.67 30.98 2.20
N SER A 160 -9.98 30.76 2.08
CA SER A 160 -10.75 29.90 3.00
C SER A 160 -11.29 28.65 2.30
N GLY A 161 -11.29 27.52 3.01
CA GLY A 161 -11.82 26.25 2.50
C GLY A 161 -11.07 25.80 1.25
N LEU A 162 -11.79 25.53 0.17
CA LEU A 162 -11.24 25.06 -1.11
C LEU A 162 -10.38 26.11 -1.84
N PHE A 163 -10.32 27.34 -1.31
CA PHE A 163 -9.42 28.40 -1.78
C PHE A 163 -8.22 28.63 -0.86
N ASP A 164 -8.16 27.95 0.28
CA ASP A 164 -6.98 27.95 1.16
C ASP A 164 -5.93 27.01 0.56
N PRO A 165 -4.74 27.51 0.16
CA PRO A 165 -3.68 26.65 -0.36
C PRO A 165 -3.15 25.67 0.68
N THR A 166 -3.42 25.89 1.98
CA THR A 166 -2.97 25.01 3.08
C THR A 166 -3.96 23.88 3.44
N THR A 167 -5.11 23.81 2.77
CA THR A 167 -6.06 22.71 2.98
C THR A 167 -5.45 21.40 2.47
N GLN A 168 -5.24 20.45 3.38
CA GLN A 168 -4.53 19.17 3.15
C GLN A 168 -4.97 18.38 1.92
N CYS A 169 -6.27 18.40 1.59
CA CYS A 169 -6.83 17.66 0.45
C CYS A 169 -6.82 18.42 -0.89
N THR A 170 -6.25 19.63 -0.94
CA THR A 170 -6.17 20.43 -2.17
C THR A 170 -4.86 20.19 -2.93
N PRO A 171 -4.84 20.30 -4.26
CA PRO A 171 -3.63 20.09 -5.06
C PRO A 171 -2.41 20.92 -4.60
N PRO A 172 -2.51 22.22 -4.21
CA PRO A 172 -1.37 22.96 -3.66
C PRO A 172 -0.72 22.28 -2.45
N GLN A 173 -1.48 21.95 -1.41
CA GLN A 173 -0.93 21.33 -0.21
C GLN A 173 -0.46 19.89 -0.47
N MET A 174 -1.10 19.16 -1.39
CA MET A 174 -0.63 17.84 -1.81
C MET A 174 0.75 17.90 -2.46
N ILE A 175 1.01 18.92 -3.31
CA ILE A 175 2.32 19.16 -3.92
C ILE A 175 3.34 19.58 -2.87
N GLU A 176 2.98 20.50 -1.98
CA GLU A 176 3.87 20.95 -0.88
C GLU A 176 4.24 19.79 0.04
N ASN A 177 3.27 18.96 0.46
CA ASN A 177 3.52 17.75 1.24
C ASN A 177 4.40 16.73 0.51
N LEU A 178 4.26 16.60 -0.81
CA LEU A 178 5.11 15.71 -1.61
C LEU A 178 6.54 16.25 -1.70
N GLN A 179 6.70 17.56 -1.87
CA GLN A 179 8.01 18.23 -1.89
C GLN A 179 8.72 18.12 -0.54
N ASP A 180 8.00 18.35 0.57
CA ASP A 180 8.50 18.13 1.93
C ASP A 180 8.94 16.69 2.17
N GLN A 181 8.19 15.70 1.66
CA GLN A 181 8.58 14.29 1.73
C GLN A 181 9.83 14.00 0.90
N VAL A 182 9.93 14.57 -0.31
CA VAL A 182 11.10 14.42 -1.18
C VAL A 182 12.36 15.03 -0.55
N GLU A 183 12.25 16.20 0.09
CA GLU A 183 13.36 16.82 0.83
C GLU A 183 13.75 16.04 2.11
N GLN A 184 12.80 15.32 2.71
CA GLN A 184 13.03 14.47 3.89
C GLN A 184 13.61 13.08 3.56
N LEU A 185 13.68 12.69 2.28
CA LEU A 185 14.37 11.47 1.89
C LEU A 185 15.87 11.62 2.20
N SER A 186 16.32 10.79 3.15
CA SER A 186 17.63 10.88 3.80
C SER A 186 18.79 11.01 2.80
N ASP A 187 19.61 12.05 2.96
CA ASP A 187 20.92 12.19 2.30
C ASP A 187 21.95 11.14 2.77
N ALA A 188 21.66 10.38 3.83
CA ALA A 188 22.56 9.32 4.29
C ALA A 188 22.77 8.28 3.18
N GLN A 189 23.97 7.70 3.13
CA GLN A 189 24.25 6.55 2.29
C GLN A 189 24.02 5.29 3.14
N PRO A 190 23.19 4.34 2.69
CA PRO A 190 23.01 3.08 3.41
C PRO A 190 24.32 2.31 3.50
N GLN A 191 24.58 1.68 4.65
CA GLN A 191 25.84 1.00 4.96
C GLN A 191 25.79 -0.49 4.62
N ASP A 192 24.60 -1.05 4.52
CA ASP A 192 24.35 -2.43 4.11
C ASP A 192 23.13 -2.54 3.19
N VAL A 193 22.82 -3.78 2.78
CA VAL A 193 21.73 -4.09 1.86
C VAL A 193 20.36 -3.87 2.50
N GLU A 194 20.22 -4.09 3.81
CA GLU A 194 18.95 -3.96 4.53
C GLU A 194 18.56 -2.47 4.66
N GLU A 195 19.52 -1.60 4.97
CA GLU A 195 19.33 -0.15 4.92
C GLU A 195 18.97 0.35 3.51
N ALA A 196 19.65 -0.15 2.46
CA ALA A 196 19.37 0.25 1.08
C ALA A 196 17.99 -0.21 0.58
N GLU A 197 17.57 -1.43 0.93
CA GLU A 197 16.22 -1.94 0.62
C GLU A 197 15.14 -1.16 1.39
N ALA A 198 15.37 -0.80 2.66
CA ALA A 198 14.44 0.01 3.44
C ALA A 198 14.27 1.44 2.88
N GLU A 199 15.34 2.08 2.41
CA GLU A 199 15.24 3.40 1.75
C GLU A 199 14.50 3.31 0.40
N LEU A 200 14.71 2.25 -0.39
CA LEU A 200 13.94 2.01 -1.62
C LEU A 200 12.45 1.76 -1.34
N GLU A 201 12.10 1.03 -0.28
CA GLU A 201 10.70 0.86 0.12
C GLU A 201 10.06 2.18 0.55
N ALA A 202 10.78 3.02 1.30
CA ALA A 202 10.31 4.35 1.69
C ALA A 202 10.11 5.26 0.47
N LEU A 203 11.08 5.27 -0.46
CA LEU A 203 11.01 6.00 -1.72
C LEU A 203 9.78 5.58 -2.56
N ALA A 204 9.52 4.28 -2.67
CA ALA A 204 8.38 3.73 -3.39
C ALA A 204 7.02 4.12 -2.78
N LEU A 205 6.95 4.48 -1.49
CA LEU A 205 5.73 5.04 -0.87
C LEU A 205 5.51 6.51 -1.25
N VAL A 206 6.58 7.28 -1.44
CA VAL A 206 6.51 8.68 -1.93
C VAL A 206 6.17 8.71 -3.42
N ALA A 207 6.79 7.84 -4.22
CA ALA A 207 6.48 7.68 -5.65
C ALA A 207 4.98 7.36 -5.90
N ARG A 208 4.37 6.46 -5.12
CA ARG A 208 2.92 6.18 -5.22
C ARG A 208 2.03 7.39 -4.89
N GLN A 209 2.50 8.31 -4.02
CA GLN A 209 1.78 9.56 -3.76
C GLN A 209 1.90 10.51 -4.96
N ALA A 210 3.08 10.57 -5.59
CA ALA A 210 3.28 11.30 -6.84
C ALA A 210 2.38 10.76 -7.98
N ASP A 211 2.28 9.44 -8.16
CA ASP A 211 1.38 8.80 -9.13
C ASP A 211 -0.09 9.15 -8.91
N HIS A 212 -0.54 9.13 -7.65
CA HIS A 212 -1.91 9.50 -7.30
C HIS A 212 -2.18 10.98 -7.62
N LEU A 213 -1.21 11.85 -7.32
CA LEU A 213 -1.29 13.28 -7.60
C LEU A 213 -1.25 13.57 -9.11
N ALA A 214 -0.45 12.84 -9.88
CA ALA A 214 -0.44 12.90 -11.35
C ALA A 214 -1.80 12.52 -11.94
N THR A 215 -2.42 11.47 -11.39
CA THR A 215 -3.77 11.04 -11.78
C THR A 215 -4.80 12.14 -11.50
N LEU A 216 -4.75 12.75 -10.31
CA LEU A 216 -5.64 13.85 -9.93
C LEU A 216 -5.46 15.07 -10.86
N LEU A 217 -4.22 15.50 -11.14
CA LEU A 217 -3.95 16.62 -12.05
C LEU A 217 -4.45 16.33 -13.48
N MET A 218 -4.24 15.11 -13.98
CA MET A 218 -4.74 14.67 -15.28
C MET A 218 -6.28 14.70 -15.34
N GLU A 219 -6.98 14.32 -14.27
CA GLU A 219 -8.43 14.42 -14.20
C GLU A 219 -8.89 15.89 -14.24
N LEU A 220 -8.22 16.79 -13.51
CA LEU A 220 -8.51 18.23 -13.51
C LEU A 220 -8.37 18.89 -14.89
N GLU A 221 -7.38 18.47 -15.69
CA GLU A 221 -7.17 18.94 -17.05
C GLU A 221 -8.28 18.45 -18.01
N ASN A 222 -8.61 17.16 -17.95
CA ASN A 222 -9.57 16.54 -18.85
C ASN A 222 -11.04 16.96 -18.59
N HIS A 223 -11.36 17.51 -17.42
CA HIS A 223 -12.72 17.93 -17.07
C HIS A 223 -13.28 19.17 -17.77
N HIS A 224 -12.52 19.82 -18.66
CA HIS A 224 -13.07 20.84 -19.56
C HIS A 224 -14.17 20.32 -20.52
N LEU A 225 -14.43 19.00 -20.58
CA LEU A 225 -15.33 18.39 -21.56
C LEU A 225 -16.58 17.70 -21.01
N ASN A 226 -16.73 17.41 -19.71
CA ASN A 226 -17.95 16.78 -19.16
C ASN A 226 -18.11 16.93 -17.64
N ASN A 227 -19.39 16.87 -17.20
CA ASN A 227 -19.86 16.80 -15.81
C ASN A 227 -19.32 15.56 -15.06
N GLY A 228 -18.09 15.61 -14.58
CA GLY A 228 -17.50 14.52 -13.80
C GLY A 228 -16.79 15.00 -12.53
N GLN A 229 -16.26 14.03 -11.81
CA GLN A 229 -15.82 14.06 -10.41
C GLN A 229 -14.98 15.28 -9.99
N PHE A 230 -14.26 15.95 -10.89
CA PHE A 230 -13.45 17.12 -10.53
C PHE A 230 -13.72 18.39 -11.36
N ALA A 231 -14.88 18.50 -12.00
CA ALA A 231 -15.33 19.76 -12.63
C ALA A 231 -15.28 20.95 -11.64
N PHE A 232 -15.64 20.68 -10.38
CA PHE A 232 -15.51 21.58 -9.25
C PHE A 232 -14.07 22.14 -9.08
N LEU A 233 -13.08 21.26 -8.93
CA LEU A 233 -11.68 21.64 -8.70
C LEU A 233 -11.02 22.23 -9.96
N SER A 234 -11.44 21.83 -11.17
CA SER A 234 -10.92 22.39 -12.43
C SER A 234 -11.19 23.89 -12.52
N HIS A 235 -12.35 24.37 -12.09
CA HIS A 235 -12.67 25.81 -11.99
C HIS A 235 -11.93 26.57 -10.88
N LEU A 236 -11.35 25.85 -9.92
CA LEU A 236 -10.48 26.43 -8.89
C LEU A 236 -9.06 26.62 -9.40
N TYR A 237 -8.52 25.57 -10.04
CA TYR A 237 -7.10 25.38 -10.25
C TYR A 237 -6.64 25.40 -11.70
N GLY A 238 -7.55 25.44 -12.69
CA GLY A 238 -7.22 25.35 -14.13
C GLY A 238 -6.08 26.27 -14.58
N SER A 239 -6.05 27.53 -14.13
CA SER A 239 -4.97 28.49 -14.45
C SER A 239 -3.62 28.23 -13.77
N ARG A 240 -3.53 27.21 -12.90
CA ARG A 240 -2.32 26.79 -12.18
C ARG A 240 -1.89 25.36 -12.52
N LEU A 241 -2.66 24.60 -13.29
CA LEU A 241 -2.36 23.19 -13.58
C LEU A 241 -0.98 23.01 -14.21
N GLU A 242 -0.57 23.88 -15.15
CA GLU A 242 0.77 23.86 -15.77
C GLU A 242 1.90 24.00 -14.73
N ALA A 243 1.71 24.87 -13.73
CA ALA A 243 2.67 25.04 -12.64
C ALA A 243 2.69 23.82 -11.70
N PHE A 244 1.51 23.22 -11.45
CA PHE A 244 1.39 22.01 -10.64
C PHE A 244 2.04 20.79 -11.30
N HIS A 245 1.85 20.60 -12.61
CA HIS A 245 2.58 19.60 -13.38
C HIS A 245 4.08 19.84 -13.31
N THR A 246 4.55 21.07 -13.54
CA THR A 246 5.98 21.41 -13.43
C THR A 246 6.56 21.07 -12.05
N GLN A 247 5.84 21.38 -10.97
CA GLN A 247 6.26 21.08 -9.60
C GLN A 247 6.28 19.57 -9.30
N LEU A 248 5.31 18.82 -9.83
CA LEU A 248 5.23 17.37 -9.70
C LEU A 248 6.32 16.66 -10.51
N ASP A 249 6.53 17.07 -11.77
CA ASP A 249 7.57 16.53 -12.65
C ASP A 249 8.97 16.71 -12.03
N MET A 250 9.23 17.85 -11.36
CA MET A 250 10.47 18.09 -10.61
C MET A 250 10.61 17.17 -9.39
N ALA A 251 9.51 16.88 -8.68
CA ALA A 251 9.51 15.96 -7.55
C ALA A 251 9.76 14.52 -8.02
N VAL A 252 9.07 14.08 -9.09
CA VAL A 252 9.24 12.75 -9.72
C VAL A 252 10.67 12.58 -10.25
N ALA A 253 11.23 13.56 -10.95
CA ALA A 253 12.61 13.48 -11.42
C ALA A 253 13.64 13.33 -10.28
N THR A 254 13.38 13.95 -9.12
CA THR A 254 14.21 13.78 -7.91
C THR A 254 14.07 12.38 -7.32
N LEU A 255 12.85 11.82 -7.31
CA LEU A 255 12.58 10.44 -6.87
C LEU A 255 13.29 9.42 -7.78
N ASP A 256 13.15 9.54 -9.10
CA ASP A 256 13.78 8.66 -10.10
C ASP A 256 15.32 8.69 -10.00
N GLU A 257 15.90 9.88 -9.77
CA GLU A 257 17.34 10.02 -9.55
C GLU A 257 17.78 9.31 -8.24
N ARG A 258 17.04 9.49 -7.14
CA ARG A 258 17.35 8.82 -5.86
C ARG A 258 17.16 7.31 -5.95
N GLU A 259 16.15 6.82 -6.68
CA GLU A 259 15.94 5.38 -6.91
C GLU A 259 17.15 4.78 -7.61
N THR A 260 17.56 5.39 -8.74
CA THR A 260 18.71 4.97 -9.52
C THR A 260 20.00 4.97 -8.68
N GLN A 261 20.21 5.99 -7.84
CA GLN A 261 21.35 6.05 -6.94
C GLN A 261 21.33 4.92 -5.89
N LEU A 262 20.17 4.66 -5.27
CA LEU A 262 20.02 3.61 -4.25
C LEU A 262 20.15 2.19 -4.82
N GLU A 263 19.62 1.93 -6.03
CA GLU A 263 19.81 0.65 -6.70
C GLU A 263 21.29 0.38 -6.99
N GLN A 264 22.03 1.39 -7.47
CA GLN A 264 23.47 1.29 -7.71
C GLN A 264 24.25 1.03 -6.40
N ILE A 265 23.93 1.76 -5.32
CA ILE A 265 24.56 1.56 -4.00
C ILE A 265 24.28 0.14 -3.48
N ARG A 266 23.04 -0.34 -3.57
CA ARG A 266 22.63 -1.71 -3.19
C ARG A 266 23.46 -2.76 -3.95
N GLU A 267 23.62 -2.60 -5.27
CA GLU A 267 24.44 -3.52 -6.08
C GLU A 267 25.92 -3.49 -5.71
N ASP A 268 26.50 -2.30 -5.47
CA ASP A 268 27.91 -2.16 -5.10
C ASP A 268 28.21 -2.76 -3.71
N ILE A 269 27.34 -2.55 -2.72
CA ILE A 269 27.42 -3.18 -1.40
C ILE A 269 27.36 -4.71 -1.52
N GLN A 270 26.37 -5.24 -2.26
CA GLN A 270 26.24 -6.68 -2.50
C GLN A 270 27.48 -7.25 -3.20
N ALA A 271 28.05 -6.53 -4.16
CA ALA A 271 29.27 -6.94 -4.86
C ALA A 271 30.51 -6.93 -3.94
N GLU A 272 30.66 -5.94 -3.06
CA GLU A 272 31.75 -5.92 -2.07
C GLU A 272 31.63 -7.07 -1.07
N GLU A 273 30.44 -7.29 -0.52
CA GLU A 273 30.17 -8.42 0.38
C GLU A 273 30.53 -9.77 -0.25
N GLN A 274 30.10 -9.99 -1.50
CA GLN A 274 30.43 -11.22 -2.24
C GLN A 274 31.95 -11.37 -2.45
N ARG A 275 32.67 -10.27 -2.76
CA ARG A 275 34.13 -10.28 -2.89
C ARG A 275 34.81 -10.63 -1.56
N ARG A 276 34.37 -10.04 -0.45
CA ARG A 276 34.90 -10.32 0.91
C ARG A 276 34.68 -11.79 1.29
N ARG A 277 33.46 -12.30 1.17
CA ARG A 277 33.11 -13.71 1.43
C ARG A 277 33.92 -14.67 0.54
N ALA A 278 34.16 -14.31 -0.73
CA ALA A 278 34.99 -15.10 -1.65
C ALA A 278 36.48 -15.07 -1.29
N GLU A 279 37.01 -13.93 -0.83
CA GLU A 279 38.40 -13.81 -0.37
C GLU A 279 38.63 -14.60 0.93
N GLU A 280 37.73 -14.50 1.90
CA GLU A 280 37.76 -15.28 3.14
C GLU A 280 37.75 -16.79 2.85
N LYS A 281 36.85 -17.24 1.97
CA LYS A 281 36.81 -18.64 1.52
C LYS A 281 38.10 -19.07 0.82
N ARG A 282 38.73 -18.22 0.02
CA ARG A 282 40.04 -18.50 -0.60
C ARG A 282 41.16 -18.60 0.43
N LYS A 283 41.20 -17.70 1.43
CA LYS A 283 42.16 -17.75 2.55
C LYS A 283 42.00 -19.03 3.36
N GLN A 284 40.76 -19.41 3.68
CA GLN A 284 40.46 -20.67 4.37
C GLN A 284 40.93 -21.89 3.55
N GLN A 285 40.60 -21.96 2.26
CA GLN A 285 41.06 -23.06 1.39
C GLN A 285 42.59 -23.13 1.26
N GLU A 286 43.28 -21.98 1.24
CA GLU A 286 44.74 -21.95 1.23
C GLU A 286 45.33 -22.42 2.57
N GLN A 287 44.72 -22.05 3.70
CA GLN A 287 45.11 -22.53 5.03
C GLN A 287 44.89 -24.04 5.16
N GLU A 288 43.70 -24.55 4.81
CA GLU A 288 43.39 -25.99 4.81
C GLU A 288 44.36 -26.78 3.92
N ARG A 289 44.77 -26.22 2.77
CA ARG A 289 45.79 -26.82 1.91
C ARG A 289 47.16 -26.86 2.59
N LYS A 290 47.61 -25.76 3.21
CA LYS A 290 48.90 -25.70 3.95
C LYS A 290 48.93 -26.67 5.13
N GLU A 291 47.85 -26.73 5.91
CA GLU A 291 47.71 -27.67 7.04
C GLU A 291 47.72 -29.13 6.56
N LYS A 292 47.10 -29.42 5.41
CA LYS A 292 47.17 -30.74 4.76
C LYS A 292 48.59 -31.07 4.27
N GLU A 293 49.25 -30.15 3.56
CA GLU A 293 50.63 -30.32 3.08
C GLU A 293 51.60 -30.51 4.26
N GLU A 294 51.42 -29.77 5.34
CA GLU A 294 52.22 -29.95 6.56
C GLU A 294 51.95 -31.31 7.23
N ARG A 295 50.69 -31.73 7.35
CA ARG A 295 50.36 -33.05 7.90
C ARG A 295 50.96 -34.19 7.06
N GLU A 296 50.81 -34.14 5.74
CA GLU A 296 51.40 -35.12 4.82
C GLU A 296 52.94 -35.15 4.94
N ARG A 297 53.58 -33.98 5.12
CA ARG A 297 55.01 -33.90 5.39
C ARG A 297 55.39 -34.52 6.75
N GLN A 298 54.67 -34.20 7.82
CA GLN A 298 54.91 -34.76 9.16
C GLN A 298 54.73 -36.29 9.17
N GLU A 299 53.71 -36.80 8.48
CA GLU A 299 53.47 -38.24 8.26
C GLU A 299 54.62 -38.90 7.47
N ALA A 300 55.11 -38.25 6.40
CA ALA A 300 56.24 -38.74 5.62
C ALA A 300 57.54 -38.79 6.44
N GLU A 301 57.86 -37.74 7.20
CA GLU A 301 59.02 -37.71 8.10
C GLU A 301 58.90 -38.76 9.23
N ALA A 302 57.68 -39.01 9.76
CA ALA A 302 57.43 -40.07 10.73
C ALA A 302 57.63 -41.47 10.12
N ALA A 303 57.12 -41.70 8.90
CA ALA A 303 57.29 -42.95 8.17
C ALA A 303 58.77 -43.23 7.84
N GLU A 304 59.55 -42.20 7.48
CA GLU A 304 60.99 -42.34 7.26
C GLU A 304 61.72 -42.70 8.56
N ARG A 305 61.46 -41.98 9.66
CA ARG A 305 62.01 -42.30 10.99
C ARG A 305 61.72 -43.76 11.38
N GLN A 306 60.50 -44.25 11.13
CA GLN A 306 60.14 -45.65 11.38
C GLN A 306 60.94 -46.63 10.52
N ARG A 307 61.15 -46.33 9.22
CA ARG A 307 61.98 -47.16 8.33
C ARG A 307 63.43 -47.23 8.81
N GLN A 308 64.01 -46.10 9.21
CA GLN A 308 65.37 -46.04 9.73
C GLN A 308 65.51 -46.85 11.04
N GLN A 309 64.54 -46.75 11.96
CA GLN A 309 64.51 -47.56 13.18
C GLN A 309 64.39 -49.07 12.89
N ASN A 310 63.51 -49.47 11.97
CA ASN A 310 63.35 -50.87 11.57
C ASN A 310 64.64 -51.44 10.98
N ALA A 311 65.33 -50.69 10.10
CA ALA A 311 66.62 -51.10 9.54
C ALA A 311 67.72 -51.22 10.60
N GLN A 312 67.78 -50.31 11.57
CA GLN A 312 68.71 -50.41 12.71
C GLN A 312 68.42 -51.63 13.60
N GLN A 313 67.15 -51.96 13.84
CA GLN A 313 66.78 -53.18 14.57
C GLN A 313 67.17 -54.44 13.79
N GLU A 314 66.99 -54.46 12.47
CA GLU A 314 67.39 -55.59 11.63
C GLU A 314 68.91 -55.80 11.63
N HIS A 315 69.70 -54.73 11.44
CA HIS A 315 71.15 -54.79 11.59
C HIS A 315 71.60 -55.29 12.97
N ARG A 316 70.93 -54.84 14.05
CA ARG A 316 71.22 -55.33 15.40
C ARG A 316 70.92 -56.83 15.54
N ARG A 317 69.77 -57.30 15.04
CA ARG A 317 69.42 -58.74 15.03
C ARG A 317 70.41 -59.58 14.22
N GLN A 318 70.88 -59.08 13.09
CA GLN A 318 71.91 -59.75 12.28
C GLN A 318 73.23 -59.87 13.07
N ALA A 319 73.69 -58.79 13.70
CA ALA A 319 74.91 -58.81 14.53
C ALA A 319 74.78 -59.74 15.75
N GLU A 320 73.62 -59.75 16.42
CA GLU A 320 73.32 -60.69 17.51
C GLU A 320 73.34 -62.15 17.02
N ALA A 321 72.72 -62.44 15.86
CA ALA A 321 72.70 -63.77 15.27
C ALA A 321 74.08 -64.26 14.83
N ASP A 322 74.93 -63.39 14.26
CA ASP A 322 76.29 -63.75 13.89
C ASP A 322 77.19 -63.92 15.13
N THR A 323 76.96 -63.15 16.19
CA THR A 323 77.61 -63.37 17.50
C THR A 323 77.25 -64.75 18.07
N ALA A 324 75.97 -65.13 18.03
CA ALA A 324 75.51 -66.46 18.47
C ALA A 324 76.05 -67.60 17.59
N ARG A 325 76.23 -67.37 16.28
CA ARG A 325 76.89 -68.32 15.35
C ARG A 325 78.38 -68.49 15.63
N GLN A 326 79.06 -67.45 16.11
CA GLN A 326 80.46 -67.55 16.55
C GLN A 326 80.56 -68.35 17.87
N GLN A 327 79.65 -68.12 18.81
CA GLN A 327 79.61 -68.83 20.10
C GLN A 327 79.27 -70.33 19.98
N SER A 328 78.65 -70.77 18.89
CA SER A 328 78.23 -72.16 18.67
C SER A 328 79.23 -73.03 17.88
N ARG A 329 80.42 -72.51 17.56
CA ARG A 329 81.49 -73.26 16.87
C ARG A 329 82.58 -73.79 17.83
N THR A 330 82.20 -74.76 18.66
CA THR A 330 83.13 -75.51 19.54
C THR A 330 82.82 -77.02 19.46
N PRO A 331 83.80 -77.92 19.22
CA PRO A 331 83.52 -79.35 18.99
C PRO A 331 83.54 -80.23 20.27
N GLN A 332 82.55 -81.14 20.38
CA GLN A 332 82.45 -82.45 21.08
C GLN A 332 83.29 -82.73 22.36
N ASN A 333 82.76 -83.37 23.42
CA ASN A 333 82.33 -84.78 23.42
C ASN A 333 81.56 -85.24 24.70
N SER A 334 80.86 -86.40 24.62
CA SER A 334 80.44 -87.40 25.66
C SER A 334 80.26 -86.99 27.15
N ASP A 335 79.27 -87.48 27.93
CA ASP A 335 78.68 -88.83 27.96
C ASP A 335 77.28 -88.92 28.67
N SER A 336 76.72 -90.13 28.72
CA SER A 336 75.48 -90.69 29.30
C SER A 336 75.18 -90.39 30.81
N SER A 337 74.01 -90.62 31.45
CA SER A 337 72.82 -91.48 31.16
C SER A 337 71.53 -91.13 31.98
N SER A 338 70.37 -91.65 31.53
CA SER A 338 69.14 -92.04 32.30
C SER A 338 68.21 -91.01 32.99
N GLY A 339 66.88 -91.24 32.90
CA GLY A 339 65.85 -90.52 33.71
C GLY A 339 64.45 -90.42 33.06
N SER A 340 63.50 -91.26 33.49
CA SER A 340 62.13 -91.47 32.95
C SER A 340 61.17 -90.26 32.84
N ALA A 341 60.17 -90.39 31.94
CA ALA A 341 59.03 -89.48 31.74
C ALA A 341 57.90 -89.66 32.80
N PRO A 342 56.86 -88.78 32.84
CA PRO A 342 55.72 -88.94 31.91
C PRO A 342 55.10 -87.64 31.34
N ALA A 343 54.28 -87.81 30.29
CA ALA A 343 53.37 -86.82 29.67
C ALA A 343 52.02 -86.71 30.46
N PRO A 344 50.98 -85.91 30.06
CA PRO A 344 50.74 -85.07 28.86
C PRO A 344 50.44 -83.58 29.21
N SER A 345 50.25 -82.61 28.29
CA SER A 345 49.37 -82.70 27.12
C SER A 345 49.68 -81.75 25.94
N ARG A 346 49.07 -82.14 24.82
CA ARG A 346 49.08 -81.56 23.47
C ARG A 346 48.96 -80.03 23.45
N ASN A 347 49.72 -79.41 22.54
CA ASN A 347 49.03 -78.75 21.43
C ASN A 347 49.81 -78.83 20.13
N SER A 348 49.08 -78.96 19.03
CA SER A 348 49.63 -79.24 17.69
C SER A 348 49.86 -77.96 16.89
N ASN A 349 50.96 -77.93 16.14
CA ASN A 349 51.11 -77.12 14.93
C ASN A 349 51.03 -78.10 13.72
N PRO A 350 50.80 -77.68 12.44
CA PRO A 350 50.50 -76.33 11.95
C PRO A 350 49.35 -76.25 10.91
N SER A 351 49.07 -75.01 10.48
CA SER A 351 48.52 -74.65 9.15
C SER A 351 47.08 -75.05 8.78
N ARG A 352 46.20 -74.03 8.69
CA ARG A 352 45.50 -73.64 7.44
C ARG A 352 44.65 -72.38 7.63
N ASN A 353 44.35 -71.72 6.50
CA ASN A 353 43.31 -70.70 6.43
C ASN A 353 41.95 -71.36 6.64
N ASP A 354 41.17 -70.89 7.61
CA ASP A 354 39.71 -71.00 7.62
C ASP A 354 39.17 -69.82 8.46
N ALA A 355 38.20 -69.07 7.93
CA ALA A 355 37.54 -68.01 8.68
C ALA A 355 36.60 -68.63 9.73
N PRO A 356 36.43 -68.02 10.93
CA PRO A 356 35.49 -68.52 11.91
C PRO A 356 34.07 -68.51 11.33
N SER A 357 33.35 -69.64 11.47
CA SER A 357 32.01 -69.87 10.92
C SER A 357 31.08 -68.66 11.12
N GLY A 358 30.63 -68.06 10.01
CA GLY A 358 29.76 -66.89 9.99
C GLY A 358 30.47 -65.52 9.88
N TYR A 359 31.78 -65.48 9.61
CA TYR A 359 32.52 -64.27 9.22
C TYR A 359 33.14 -64.44 7.82
N GLY A 360 33.00 -63.43 6.97
CA GLY A 360 33.52 -63.40 5.60
C GLY A 360 34.36 -62.15 5.31
N THR A 361 34.53 -61.84 4.03
CA THR A 361 35.26 -60.69 3.49
C THR A 361 34.34 -59.86 2.60
N ASP A 362 34.81 -58.73 2.06
CA ASP A 362 34.04 -57.88 1.14
C ASP A 362 33.60 -58.62 -0.14
N ALA A 363 34.34 -59.67 -0.55
CA ALA A 363 33.97 -60.53 -1.67
C ALA A 363 32.74 -61.43 -1.36
N ASP A 364 32.48 -61.71 -0.08
CA ASP A 364 31.36 -62.53 0.40
C ASP A 364 30.08 -61.72 0.64
N TYR A 365 30.19 -60.38 0.70
CA TYR A 365 29.08 -59.44 0.93
C TYR A 365 29.06 -58.25 -0.07
N PRO A 366 29.04 -58.51 -1.40
CA PRO A 366 29.08 -57.44 -2.40
C PRO A 366 27.86 -56.50 -2.27
N GLY A 367 28.13 -55.20 -2.12
CA GLY A 367 27.10 -54.16 -2.03
C GLY A 367 26.57 -53.85 -0.62
N TYR A 368 27.06 -54.51 0.44
CA TYR A 368 26.64 -54.21 1.81
C TYR A 368 27.31 -52.93 2.37
N THR A 369 26.48 -51.93 2.71
CA THR A 369 26.88 -50.61 3.23
C THR A 369 26.56 -50.40 4.72
N GLY A 370 26.09 -51.43 5.43
CA GLY A 370 25.75 -51.37 6.85
C GLY A 370 26.93 -51.53 7.82
N PRO A 371 26.67 -51.53 9.15
CA PRO A 371 27.69 -51.69 10.18
C PRO A 371 28.40 -53.06 10.11
N ARG A 372 29.73 -53.07 10.31
CA ARG A 372 30.55 -54.28 10.17
C ARG A 372 31.14 -54.73 11.51
N CYS A 373 30.85 -55.98 11.88
CA CYS A 373 31.34 -56.61 13.10
C CYS A 373 32.58 -57.47 12.74
N TYR A 374 33.78 -56.99 13.10
CA TYR A 374 35.05 -57.64 12.75
C TYR A 374 35.41 -58.79 13.69
N ALA A 375 35.99 -59.85 13.14
CA ALA A 375 36.59 -60.95 13.90
C ALA A 375 37.92 -60.51 14.56
N PRO A 376 38.38 -61.19 15.63
CA PRO A 376 39.68 -60.93 16.24
C PRO A 376 40.82 -61.01 15.20
N GLY A 377 41.62 -59.95 15.10
CA GLY A 377 42.65 -59.80 14.06
C GLY A 377 42.21 -59.02 12.81
N GLY A 378 40.95 -58.62 12.70
CA GLY A 378 40.48 -57.56 11.79
C GLY A 378 40.42 -57.88 10.30
N ARG A 379 40.71 -59.12 9.89
CA ARG A 379 40.79 -59.53 8.46
C ARG A 379 39.50 -60.15 7.89
N SER A 380 38.50 -60.41 8.73
CA SER A 380 37.17 -60.85 8.32
C SER A 380 36.10 -60.19 9.19
N TRP A 381 34.89 -60.05 8.67
CA TRP A 381 33.78 -59.38 9.31
C TRP A 381 32.43 -60.03 8.94
N LYS A 382 31.37 -59.65 9.64
CA LYS A 382 30.00 -60.00 9.30
C LYS A 382 29.07 -58.80 9.52
N PRO A 383 27.89 -58.75 8.87
CA PRO A 383 26.87 -57.75 9.19
C PRO A 383 26.53 -57.72 10.68
N CYS A 384 26.42 -56.50 11.22
CA CYS A 384 25.60 -56.22 12.39
C CYS A 384 24.27 -55.56 11.92
#